data_AF-M1A7Q2-F1
#
_entry.id   AF-M1A7Q2-F1
#
_cell.length_a   1.000
_cell.length_b   1.000
_cell.length_c   1.000
_cell.angle_alpha   90.00
_cell.angle_beta   90.00
_cell.angle_gamma   90.00
#
_symmetry.space_group_name_H-M   'P 1'
#
loop_
_entity.id
_entity.type
_entity.pdbx_description
1 polymer ?
#
loop_
_entity_poly.entity_id
_entity_poly.type
_entity_poly.pdbx_seq_one_letter_code
_entity_poly.pdbx_strand_id
1 'polypeptide(L)' 'MGELKKLVEEGKIKYIGLSEASVDTIKRAHAVHPITCVQMEYSLWTREIEEDVIPLCRYARI' A
#
# COMPACT_ATOMS: atom_id res chain seq x y z
N MET A 1 6.44 5.99 -7.82
CA MET A 1 7.13 5.05 -6.89
C MET A 1 8.65 5.14 -6.94
N GLY A 2 9.29 5.30 -8.11
CA GLY A 2 10.76 5.41 -8.17
C GLY A 2 11.35 6.57 -7.34
N GLU A 3 10.68 7.72 -7.30
CA GLU A 3 11.18 8.86 -6.50
C GLU A 3 11.08 8.63 -4.99
N LEU A 4 9.95 8.08 -4.52
CA LEU A 4 9.79 7.72 -3.11
C LEU A 4 10.81 6.66 -2.67
N LYS A 5 11.15 5.70 -3.53
CA LYS A 5 12.22 4.73 -3.28
C LYS A 5 13.57 5.42 -3.05
N LYS A 6 13.94 6.42 -3.87
CA LYS A 6 15.18 7.19 -3.65
C LYS A 6 15.16 7.92 -2.31
N LEU A 7 14.02 8.51 -1.93
CA LEU A 7 13.91 9.18 -0.62
C LEU A 7 14.09 8.20 0.56
N VAL A 8 13.69 6.94 0.40
CA VAL A 8 14.01 5.88 1.39
C VAL A 8 15.51 5.57 1.39
N GLU A 9 16.12 5.40 0.22
CA GLU A 9 17.57 5.12 0.07
C GLU A 9 18.45 6.26 0.60
N GLU A 10 18.02 7.51 0.42
CA GLU A 10 18.65 8.71 0.96
C GLU A 10 18.39 8.90 2.47
N GLY A 11 17.54 8.07 3.09
CA GLY A 11 17.19 8.15 4.51
C GLY A 11 16.29 9.34 4.87
N LYS A 12 15.72 10.05 3.88
CA LYS A 12 14.80 11.18 4.09
C LYS A 12 13.45 10.75 4.62
N ILE A 13 12.99 9.56 4.21
CA ILE A 13 11.80 8.91 4.74
C ILE A 13 12.14 7.46 5.10
N LYS A 14 11.41 6.87 6.05
CA LYS A 14 11.65 5.47 6.46
C LYS A 14 10.81 4.47 5.66
N TYR A 15 9.58 4.85 5.31
CA TYR A 15 8.55 3.95 4.79
C TYR A 15 7.69 4.64 3.74
N ILE A 16 7.02 3.83 2.92
CA ILE A 16 6.07 4.29 1.89
C ILE A 16 4.70 3.69 2.18
N GLY A 17 3.69 4.56 2.26
CA GLY A 17 2.27 4.18 2.36
C GLY A 17 1.49 4.61 1.13
N LEU A 18 0.37 3.94 0.88
CA LEU A 18 -0.61 4.34 -0.14
C LEU A 18 -1.95 4.67 0.53
N SER A 19 -2.76 5.50 -0.11
CA SER A 19 -4.11 5.84 0.34
C SER A 19 -5.07 5.67 -0.82
N GLU A 20 -6.24 5.07 -0.56
CA GLU A 20 -7.33 4.89 -1.52
C GLU A 20 -6.88 4.24 -2.84
N ALA A 21 -5.91 3.33 -2.75
CA ALA A 21 -5.28 2.72 -3.91
C ALA A 21 -5.98 1.42 -4.31
N SER A 22 -6.25 1.25 -5.60
CA SER A 22 -6.78 0.01 -6.14
C SER A 22 -5.80 -1.16 -6.01
N VAL A 23 -6.31 -2.40 -6.01
CA VAL A 23 -5.53 -3.65 -6.00
C VAL A 23 -4.40 -3.64 -7.04
N ASP A 24 -4.69 -3.21 -8.27
CA ASP A 24 -3.69 -3.11 -9.34
C ASP A 24 -2.58 -2.11 -9.00
N THR A 25 -2.96 -0.94 -8.47
CA THR A 25 -2.01 0.10 -8.07
C THR A 25 -1.12 -0.39 -6.93
N ILE A 26 -1.68 -1.06 -5.92
CA ILE A 26 -0.94 -1.65 -4.81
C ILE A 26 0.09 -2.65 -5.32
N LYS A 27 -0.33 -3.59 -6.19
CA LYS A 27 0.57 -4.61 -6.77
C LYS A 27 1.73 -3.98 -7.54
N ARG A 28 1.44 -3.03 -8.44
CA ARG A 28 2.47 -2.36 -9.25
C ARG A 28 3.41 -1.53 -8.39
N ALA A 29 2.91 -0.86 -7.36
CA ALA A 29 3.73 -0.07 -6.45
C ALA A 29 4.65 -0.95 -5.61
N HIS A 30 4.10 -2.02 -5.03
CA HIS A 30 4.83 -2.98 -4.19
C HIS A 30 5.90 -3.74 -4.98
N ALA A 31 5.72 -3.94 -6.29
CA ALA A 31 6.74 -4.50 -7.17
C ALA A 31 7.97 -3.59 -7.37
N VAL A 32 7.83 -2.27 -7.17
CA VAL A 32 8.94 -1.29 -7.31
C VAL A 32 9.69 -1.10 -5.99
N HIS A 33 8.96 -0.96 -4.89
CA HIS A 33 9.49 -0.85 -3.54
C HIS A 33 8.43 -1.34 -2.55
N PRO A 34 8.80 -2.06 -1.45
CA PRO A 34 7.84 -2.55 -0.48
C PRO A 34 6.95 -1.44 0.09
N ILE A 35 5.63 -1.60 -0.06
CA ILE A 35 4.64 -0.73 0.59
C ILE A 35 4.43 -1.21 2.02
N THR A 36 4.52 -0.28 2.97
CA THR A 36 4.44 -0.57 4.41
C THR A 36 3.03 -0.44 4.97
N CYS A 37 2.16 0.31 4.31
CA CYS A 37 0.76 0.41 4.69
C CYS A 37 -0.13 0.83 3.52
N VAL A 38 -1.41 0.44 3.58
CA VAL A 38 -2.47 0.97 2.73
C VAL A 38 -3.57 1.53 3.64
N GLN A 39 -3.88 2.80 3.47
CA GLN A 39 -4.99 3.47 4.16
C GLN A 39 -6.22 3.45 3.26
N MET A 40 -7.33 2.92 3.79
CA MET A 40 -8.62 2.83 3.13
C MET A 40 -9.73 3.26 4.09
N GLU A 41 -10.87 3.68 3.55
CA GLU A 41 -12.12 3.71 4.32
C GLU A 41 -12.52 2.30 4.75
N TYR A 42 -12.73 2.11 6.05
CA TYR A 42 -13.20 0.85 6.62
C TYR A 42 -13.94 1.10 7.93
N SER A 43 -15.19 0.66 8.01
CA SER A 43 -16.05 0.84 9.18
C SER A 43 -17.11 -0.27 9.25
N LEU A 44 -18.00 -0.22 10.25
CA LEU A 44 -19.16 -1.12 10.28
C LEU A 44 -20.11 -0.92 9.09
N TRP A 45 -20.07 0.26 8.47
CA TRP A 45 -20.93 0.64 7.34
C TRP A 45 -20.23 0.56 5.98
N THR A 46 -18.91 0.49 5.95
CA THR A 46 -18.08 0.49 4.73
C THR A 46 -17.11 -0.69 4.82
N ARG A 47 -17.36 -1.76 4.05
CA ARG A 47 -16.67 -3.07 4.16
C ARG A 47 -16.19 -3.64 2.83
N GLU A 48 -16.27 -2.86 1.76
CA GLU A 48 -15.98 -3.25 0.37
C GLU A 48 -14.56 -3.82 0.21
N ILE A 49 -13.60 -3.31 0.99
CA ILE A 49 -12.20 -3.70 0.93
C ILE A 49 -11.89 -5.11 1.48
N GLU A 50 -12.87 -5.79 2.09
CA GLU A 50 -12.70 -7.14 2.64
C GLU A 50 -12.52 -8.21 1.57
N GLU A 51 -13.10 -8.01 0.39
CA GLU A 51 -13.06 -9.00 -0.68
C GLU A 51 -11.73 -8.97 -1.45
N ASP A 52 -11.04 -7.83 -1.49
CA ASP A 52 -9.92 -7.60 -2.40
C ASP A 52 -8.66 -7.00 -1.76
N VAL A 53 -8.74 -5.83 -1.12
CA VAL A 53 -7.58 -5.11 -0.58
C VAL A 53 -7.05 -5.78 0.69
N ILE A 54 -7.90 -6.16 1.64
CA ILE A 54 -7.47 -6.82 2.89
C ILE A 54 -6.76 -8.16 2.59
N PRO A 55 -7.31 -9.08 1.76
CA PRO A 55 -6.63 -10.30 1.38
C PRO A 55 -5.29 -10.03 0.68
N LEU A 56 -5.23 -9.04 -0.20
CA LEU A 56 -3.98 -8.65 -0.87
C LEU A 56 -2.92 -8.18 0.13
N CYS A 57 -3.26 -7.27 1.05
CA CYS A 57 -2.31 -6.76 2.04
C CYS A 57 -1.79 -7.88 2.94
N ARG A 58 -2.67 -8.80 3.39
CA ARG A 58 -2.26 -9.99 4.16
C ARG A 58 -1.30 -10.89 3.38
N TYR A 59 -1.58 -11.14 2.10
CA TYR A 59 -0.72 -11.96 1.24
C TYR A 59 0.65 -11.31 1.02
N ALA A 60 0.68 -10.01 0.70
CA ALA A 60 1.90 -9.27 0.39
C ALA A 60 2.67 -8.79 1.63
N ARG A 61 2.15 -9.04 2.85
CA ARG A 61 2.69 -8.54 4.12
C ARG A 61 2.84 -7.01 4.15
N ILE A 62 1.80 -6.33 3.66
CA ILE A 62 1.61 -4.89 3.76
C ILE A 62 0.86 -4.55 5.05
#